data_AF-A0A285NNJ0-F1
#
_entry.id   AF-A0A285NNJ0-F1
#
_cell.length_a   1.000
_cell.length_b   1.000
_cell.length_c   1.000
_cell.angle_alpha   90.00
_cell.angle_beta   90.00
_cell.angle_gamma   90.00
#
_symmetry.space_group_name_H-M   'P 1'
#
loop_
_entity.id
_entity.type
_entity.pdbx_description
1 polymer ?
#
loop_
_entity_poly.entity_id
_entity_poly.type
_entity_poly.pdbx_seq_one_letter_code
_entity_poly.pdbx_strand_id
1 'polypeptide(L)' 'MTREEAIKILLETDDEFRKWHEERQELKWKIQKLEKHYPPDPELEAEEERMKRRKLYLKDLMEQRIKEFLQQHQEQ' A
#
# COMPACT_ATOMS: atom_id res chain seq x y z
N MET A 1 20.70 4.72 -8.73
CA MET A 1 19.24 4.76 -8.94
C MET A 1 18.58 5.40 -7.73
N THR A 2 17.64 6.33 -7.92
CA THR A 2 16.90 6.95 -6.79
C THR A 2 15.62 6.16 -6.45
N ARG A 3 15.10 6.33 -5.23
CA ARG A 3 13.89 5.65 -4.76
C ARG A 3 12.67 5.96 -5.64
N GLU A 4 12.54 7.19 -6.10
CA GLU A 4 11.44 7.63 -6.97
C GLU A 4 11.48 6.96 -8.34
N GLU A 5 12.68 6.78 -8.90
CA GLU A 5 12.86 6.06 -10.17
C GLU A 5 12.51 4.57 -10.02
N ALA A 6 12.96 3.93 -8.95
CA ALA A 6 12.61 2.53 -8.66
C ALA A 6 11.10 2.34 -8.52
N ILE A 7 10.40 3.29 -7.88
CA ILE A 7 8.93 3.25 -7.77
C ILE A 7 8.26 3.36 -9.14
N LYS A 8 8.71 4.28 -10.00
CA LYS A 8 8.14 4.42 -11.36
C LYS A 8 8.34 3.15 -12.18
N ILE A 9 9.57 2.61 -12.17
CA ILE A 9 9.88 1.39 -12.89
C ILE A 9 9.07 0.22 -12.32
N LEU A 10 9.04 0.03 -11.00
CA LEU A 10 8.21 -1.02 -10.38
C LEU A 10 6.72 -0.85 -10.72
N LEU A 11 6.17 0.35 -10.81
CA LEU A 11 4.78 0.55 -11.23
C LEU A 11 4.53 0.16 -12.69
N GLU A 12 5.54 0.23 -13.56
CA GLU A 12 5.45 -0.10 -14.98
C GLU A 12 5.82 -1.56 -15.28
N THR A 13 6.76 -2.13 -14.52
CA THR A 13 7.32 -3.47 -14.74
C THR A 13 6.75 -4.53 -13.81
N ASP A 14 6.25 -4.14 -12.64
CA ASP A 14 5.78 -5.05 -11.59
C ASP A 14 4.27 -4.86 -11.36
N ASP A 15 3.48 -5.74 -11.99
CA ASP A 15 2.02 -5.74 -11.87
C ASP A 15 1.55 -5.96 -10.43
N GLU A 16 2.32 -6.69 -9.60
CA GLU A 16 1.98 -6.85 -8.18
C GLU A 16 2.16 -5.53 -7.42
N PHE A 17 3.26 -4.83 -7.67
CA PHE A 17 3.51 -3.52 -7.07
C PHE A 17 2.42 -2.50 -7.44
N ARG A 18 1.97 -2.52 -8.70
CA ARG A 18 0.84 -1.71 -9.17
C ARG A 18 -0.45 -2.07 -8.44
N LYS A 19 -0.77 -3.36 -8.32
CA LYS A 19 -1.94 -3.83 -7.56
C LYS A 19 -1.88 -3.41 -6.10
N TRP A 20 -0.73 -3.52 -5.44
CA TRP A 20 -0.58 -3.06 -4.04
C TRP A 20 -0.82 -1.57 -3.91
N HIS A 21 -0.35 -0.77 -4.87
CA HIS A 21 -0.59 0.67 -4.89
C HIS A 21 -2.08 0.99 -5.05
N GLU A 22 -2.78 0.31 -5.98
CA GLU A 22 -4.23 0.46 -6.17
C GLU A 22 -5.03 0.02 -4.94
N GLU A 23 -4.76 -1.18 -4.39
CA GLU A 23 -5.41 -1.70 -3.19
C GLU A 23 -5.23 -0.74 -1.99
N ARG A 24 -4.03 -0.14 -1.86
CA ARG A 24 -3.75 0.83 -0.81
C ARG A 24 -4.57 2.13 -0.96
N GLN A 25 -4.81 2.59 -2.19
CA GLN A 25 -5.69 3.74 -2.47
C GLN A 25 -7.16 3.39 -2.18
N GLU A 26 -7.61 2.22 -2.60
CA GLU A 26 -8.96 1.74 -2.30
C GLU A 26 -9.20 1.62 -0.79
N LEU A 27 -8.27 1.02 -0.05
CA LEU A 27 -8.34 0.93 1.41
C LEU A 27 -8.41 2.31 2.06
N LYS A 28 -7.63 3.28 1.55
CA LYS A 28 -7.70 4.67 2.05
C LYS A 28 -9.10 5.27 1.84
N TRP A 29 -9.71 5.05 0.68
CA TRP A 29 -11.06 5.54 0.38
C TRP A 29 -12.12 4.85 1.24
N LYS A 30 -12.02 3.52 1.41
CA LYS A 30 -12.92 2.75 2.28
C LYS A 30 -12.82 3.20 3.74
N ILE A 31 -11.61 3.33 4.28
CA ILE A 31 -11.38 3.86 5.64
C ILE A 31 -12.01 5.25 5.79
N GLN A 32 -11.79 6.17 4.84
CA GLN A 32 -12.38 7.51 4.92
C GLN A 32 -13.92 7.49 4.88
N LYS A 33 -14.52 6.51 4.18
CA LYS A 33 -15.97 6.34 4.15
C LYS A 33 -16.50 5.78 5.47
N LEU A 34 -15.74 4.87 6.11
CA LEU A 34 -16.04 4.30 7.42
C LEU A 34 -15.89 5.35 8.55
N GLU A 35 -14.85 6.18 8.51
CA GLU A 35 -14.62 7.27 9.49
C GLU A 35 -15.76 8.32 9.50
N LYS A 36 -16.53 8.42 8.41
CA LYS A 36 -17.68 9.33 8.30
C LYS A 36 -18.99 8.72 8.78
N HIS A 37 -19.02 7.43 9.12
CA HIS A 37 -20.23 6.79 9.61
C HIS A 37 -20.51 7.20 11.06
N TYR A 38 -21.70 7.76 11.29
CA TYR A 38 -22.25 8.01 12.61
C TYR A 38 -23.67 7.44 12.66
N PRO A 39 -24.05 6.66 13.69
CA PRO A 39 -23.27 6.30 14.88
C PRO A 39 -22.10 5.32 14.59
N PRO A 40 -21.05 5.32 15.43
CA PRO A 40 -19.95 4.37 15.32
C PRO A 40 -20.45 2.95 15.62
N ASP A 41 -20.40 2.10 14.60
CA ASP A 41 -20.75 0.69 14.73
C ASP A 41 -19.48 -0.11 15.11
N PRO A 42 -19.47 -0.87 16.22
CA PRO A 42 -18.32 -1.68 16.63
C PRO A 42 -17.82 -2.65 15.55
N GLU A 43 -18.71 -3.13 14.68
CA GLU A 43 -18.37 -4.01 13.58
C GLU A 43 -17.60 -3.25 12.48
N LEU A 44 -18.01 -2.00 12.21
CA LEU A 44 -17.32 -1.10 11.27
C LEU A 44 -15.97 -0.62 11.83
N GLU A 45 -15.86 -0.36 13.13
CA GLU A 45 -14.57 -0.04 13.78
C GLU A 45 -13.57 -1.19 13.66
N ALA A 46 -14.01 -2.43 13.91
CA ALA A 46 -13.18 -3.61 13.75
C ALA A 46 -12.73 -3.81 12.30
N GLU A 47 -13.62 -3.52 11.34
CA GLU A 47 -13.29 -3.56 9.93
C GLU A 47 -12.31 -2.45 9.53
N GLU A 48 -12.49 -1.23 10.04
CA GLU A 48 -11.57 -0.11 9.83
C GLU A 48 -10.16 -0.40 10.37
N GLU A 49 -10.06 -0.98 11.57
CA GLU A 49 -8.80 -1.45 12.15
C GLU A 49 -8.13 -2.51 11.26
N ARG A 50 -8.89 -3.48 10.74
CA ARG A 50 -8.37 -4.48 9.79
C ARG A 50 -7.86 -3.81 8.51
N MET A 51 -8.60 -2.85 7.97
CA MET A 51 -8.19 -2.11 6.77
C MET A 51 -6.94 -1.27 7.02
N LYS A 52 -6.81 -0.62 8.19
CA LYS A 52 -5.60 0.11 8.59
C LYS A 52 -4.39 -0.80 8.68
N ARG A 53 -4.53 -1.99 9.27
CA ARG A 53 -3.46 -3.00 9.31
C ARG A 53 -3.08 -3.49 7.91
N ARG A 54 -4.06 -3.75 7.05
CA ARG A 54 -3.81 -4.16 5.66
C ARG A 54 -3.06 -3.08 4.88
N LYS A 55 -3.45 -1.81 5.04
CA LYS A 55 -2.78 -0.65 4.43
C LYS A 55 -1.33 -0.51 4.90
N LEU A 56 -1.05 -0.79 6.17
CA LEU A 56 0.31 -0.82 6.71
C LEU A 56 1.11 -1.97 6.08
N TYR A 57 0.54 -3.17 6.04
CA TYR A 57 1.17 -4.34 5.43
C TYR A 57 1.52 -4.11 3.95
N LEU A 58 0.61 -3.53 3.16
CA LEU A 58 0.90 -3.17 1.76
C LEU A 58 2.03 -2.15 1.65
N LYS A 59 2.11 -1.18 2.58
CA LYS A 59 3.21 -0.22 2.61
C LYS A 59 4.54 -0.93 2.86
N ASP A 60 4.59 -1.88 3.79
CA ASP A 60 5.80 -2.64 4.09
C ASP A 60 6.23 -3.54 2.92
N LEU A 61 5.27 -4.20 2.25
CA LEU A 61 5.54 -4.96 1.02
C LEU A 61 6.12 -4.08 -0.09
N MET A 62 5.51 -2.91 -0.33
CA MET A 62 6.04 -1.96 -1.30
C MET A 62 7.44 -1.49 -0.92
N GLU A 63 7.72 -1.21 0.36
CA GLU A 63 9.06 -0.83 0.82
C GLU A 63 10.09 -1.94 0.63
N GLN A 64 9.73 -3.20 0.92
CA GLN A 64 10.59 -4.35 0.68
C GLN A 64 10.90 -4.47 -0.81
N ARG A 65 9.88 -4.42 -1.66
CA ARG A 65 10.05 -4.55 -3.10
C ARG A 65 10.93 -3.46 -3.71
N ILE A 66 10.75 -2.21 -3.26
CA ILE A 66 11.63 -1.10 -3.65
C ILE A 66 13.07 -1.34 -3.22
N LYS A 67 13.29 -1.83 -1.99
CA LYS A 67 14.63 -2.15 -1.50
C LYS A 67 15.27 -3.27 -2.30
N GLU A 68 14.55 -4.35 -2.56
CA GLU A 68 15.03 -5.46 -3.39
C GLU A 68 15.41 -4.98 -4.79
N PHE A 69 14.56 -4.16 -5.42
CA PHE A 69 14.81 -3.61 -6.74
C PHE A 69 16.06 -2.71 -6.75
N LEU A 70 16.17 -1.80 -5.77
CA LEU A 70 17.34 -0.93 -5.63
C LEU A 70 18.62 -1.72 -5.39
N GLN A 71 18.57 -2.78 -4.58
CA GLN A 71 19.72 -3.63 -4.29
C GLN A 71 20.17 -4.38 -5.55
N GLN A 72 19.25 -5.00 -6.29
CA GLN A 72 19.57 -5.68 -7.55
C GLN A 72 20.18 -4.74 -8.61
N HIS A 73 19.77 -3.48 -8.62
CA HIS A 73 20.30 -2.46 -9.54
C HIS A 73 21.53 -1.71 -9.01
N GLN A 74 21.96 -1.95 -7.77
CA GLN A 74 23.22 -1.42 -7.22
C GLN A 74 24.37 -2.42 -7.30
N GLU A 75 24.09 -3.72 -7.42
CA GLU A 75 25.11 -4.77 -7.54
C GLU A 75 25.52 -5.08 -9.00
N GLN A 76 25.03 -4.31 -9.98
CA GLN A 76 25.49 -4.33 -11.38
C GLN A 76 26.24 -3.04 -11.73
#